data_AF-A0A5J4QMP7-F1
#
_entry.id   AF-A0A5J4QMP7-F1
#
_cell.length_a   1.000
_cell.length_b   1.000
_cell.length_c   1.000
_cell.angle_alpha   90.00
_cell.angle_beta   90.00
_cell.angle_gamma   90.00
#
_symmetry.space_group_name_H-M   'P 1'
#
loop_
_entity.id
_entity.type
_entity.pdbx_description
1 polymer ?
#
loop_
_entity_poly.entity_id
_entity_poly.type
_entity_poly.pdbx_seq_one_letter_code
_entity_poly.pdbx_strand_id
1 'polypeptide(L)'
;PAVILEKGSCQFLGDNAGYRKEHDYVMFILSHVKDKGDYDEIRTALQTCERITDELFNQILLDKQKHRYKFLTGFSLTGVEVEKVENTDASLYGVMSVFSLGVSYLPVNCQDVFLPE
;
A
#
# COMPACT_ATOMS: atom_id res chain seq x y z
N PRO A 1 7.23 -14.09 7.30
CA PRO A 1 6.45 -12.83 7.31
C PRO A 1 5.21 -12.97 6.42
N ALA A 2 4.06 -12.51 6.92
CA ALA A 2 2.81 -12.42 6.18
C ALA A 2 2.62 -10.97 5.70
N VAL A 3 2.13 -10.81 4.47
CA VAL A 3 1.76 -9.50 3.92
C VAL A 3 0.24 -9.44 3.84
N ILE A 4 -0.35 -8.43 4.48
CA ILE A 4 -1.79 -8.18 4.47
C ILE A 4 -1.99 -6.81 3.84
N LEU A 5 -2.78 -6.74 2.77
CA LEU A 5 -3.09 -5.49 2.09
C LEU A 5 -4.58 -5.22 2.25
N GLU A 6 -4.91 -4.16 2.98
CA GLU A 6 -6.27 -3.68 3.12
C GLU A 6 -6.47 -2.46 2.25
N LYS A 7 -7.55 -2.47 1.48
CA LYS A 7 -7.98 -1.30 0.72
C LYS A 7 -8.86 -0.45 1.62
N GLY A 8 -8.39 0.76 1.88
CA GLY A 8 -9.15 1.76 2.61
C GLY A 8 -10.17 2.49 1.73
N SER A 9 -10.36 3.77 2.04
CA SER A 9 -11.24 4.68 1.32
C SER A 9 -10.74 5.01 -0.09
N CYS A 10 -11.61 5.64 -0.87
CA CYS A 10 -11.17 6.35 -2.06
C CYS A 10 -11.72 7.78 -2.07
N GLN A 11 -10.91 8.71 -2.53
CA GLN A 11 -11.27 10.11 -2.68
C GLN A 11 -11.10 10.56 -4.13
N PHE A 12 -11.95 11.48 -4.56
CA PHE A 12 -11.82 12.11 -5.87
C PHE A 12 -11.09 13.43 -5.68
N LEU A 13 -9.95 13.57 -6.34
CA LEU A 13 -9.15 14.78 -6.35
C LEU A 13 -9.09 15.31 -7.78
N GLY A 14 -9.07 16.61 -7.97
CA GLY A 14 -8.94 17.17 -9.31
C GLY A 14 -8.98 18.68 -9.33
N ASP A 15 -8.49 19.21 -10.44
CA ASP A 15 -8.56 20.61 -10.80
C ASP A 15 -9.01 20.73 -12.28
N ASN A 16 -8.92 21.93 -12.85
CA ASN A 16 -9.31 22.16 -14.25
C ASN A 16 -8.52 21.33 -15.27
N ALA A 17 -7.40 20.69 -14.89
CA ALA A 17 -6.61 19.83 -15.77
C ALA A 17 -7.06 18.35 -15.76
N GLY A 18 -7.95 17.97 -14.85
CA GLY A 18 -8.55 16.63 -14.81
C GLY A 18 -8.81 16.10 -13.41
N TYR A 19 -9.56 14.99 -13.34
CA TYR A 19 -9.88 14.30 -12.09
C TYR A 19 -9.08 13.01 -11.96
N ARG A 20 -8.69 12.68 -10.73
CA ARG A 20 -8.09 11.42 -10.33
C ARG A 20 -8.87 10.83 -9.16
N LYS A 21 -8.99 9.52 -9.15
CA LYS A 21 -9.49 8.75 -8.02
C LYS A 21 -8.28 8.22 -7.26
N GLU A 22 -8.12 8.68 -6.03
CA GLU A 22 -7.07 8.24 -5.14
C GLU A 22 -7.60 7.13 -4.23
N HIS A 23 -6.85 6.03 -4.15
CA HIS A 23 -7.16 4.87 -3.35
C HIS A 23 -6.15 4.75 -2.22
N ASP A 24 -6.63 4.75 -0.98
CA ASP A 24 -5.78 4.58 0.18
C ASP A 24 -5.62 3.09 0.49
N TYR A 25 -4.40 2.71 0.83
CA TYR A 25 -4.04 1.35 1.18
C TYR A 25 -3.31 1.33 2.51
N VAL A 26 -3.65 0.34 3.32
CA VAL A 26 -2.90 0.00 4.52
C VAL A 26 -2.29 -1.37 4.30
N MET A 27 -0.97 -1.47 4.40
CA MET A 27 -0.23 -2.71 4.23
C MET A 27 0.44 -3.08 5.53
N PHE A 28 0.23 -4.31 5.99
CA PHE A 28 0.95 -4.90 7.11
C PHE A 28 1.94 -5.93 6.61
N ILE A 29 3.17 -5.87 7.10
CA ILE A 29 4.16 -6.94 6.97
C ILE A 29 4.49 -7.39 8.38
N LEU A 30 4.00 -8.57 8.75
CA LEU A 30 4.09 -9.09 10.12
C LEU A 30 4.88 -10.39 10.16
N SER A 31 5.64 -10.60 11.21
CA SER A 31 6.31 -11.87 11.50
C SER A 31 5.91 -12.36 12.88
N HIS A 32 5.66 -13.67 12.97
CA HIS A 32 5.41 -14.32 14.24
C HIS A 32 6.75 -14.60 14.94
N VAL A 33 6.82 -14.27 16.23
CA VAL A 33 7.96 -14.52 17.13
C VAL A 33 7.54 -15.58 18.14
N LYS A 34 8.41 -16.55 18.44
CA LYS A 34 8.02 -17.66 19.33
C LYS A 34 8.02 -17.26 20.80
N ASP A 35 9.07 -16.56 21.24
CA ASP A 35 9.20 -16.09 22.61
C ASP A 35 8.97 -14.57 22.69
N LYS A 36 7.91 -14.18 23.41
CA LYS A 36 7.58 -12.75 23.61
C LYS A 36 8.57 -12.04 24.52
N GLY A 37 9.38 -12.77 25.29
CA GLY A 37 10.45 -12.24 26.14
C GLY A 37 11.79 -12.07 25.41
N ASP A 38 11.94 -12.62 24.20
CA ASP A 38 13.15 -12.49 23.40
C ASP A 38 13.11 -11.20 22.56
N TYR A 39 13.59 -10.11 23.17
CA TYR A 39 13.68 -8.81 22.53
C TYR A 39 14.61 -8.77 21.31
N ASP A 40 15.57 -9.71 21.22
CA ASP A 40 16.46 -9.79 20.06
C ASP A 40 15.76 -10.45 18.87
N GLU A 41 14.96 -11.49 19.11
CA GLU A 41 14.09 -12.10 18.08
C GLU A 41 13.05 -11.09 17.58
N ILE A 42 12.41 -10.34 18.49
CA ILE A 42 11.45 -9.27 18.14
C ILE A 42 12.11 -8.19 17.29
N ARG A 43 13.28 -7.69 17.69
CA ARG A 43 14.02 -6.66 16.94
C ARG A 43 14.40 -7.15 15.54
N THR A 44 14.82 -8.40 15.43
CA THR A 44 15.19 -9.03 14.15
C THR A 44 13.96 -9.19 13.24
N ALA A 45 12.81 -9.56 13.81
CA ALA A 45 11.55 -9.64 13.10
C ALA A 45 11.12 -8.27 12.53
N LEU A 46 11.20 -7.21 13.35
CA LEU A 46 10.88 -5.84 12.93
C LEU A 46 11.81 -5.37 11.80
N GLN A 47 13.12 -5.53 11.94
CA GLN A 47 14.10 -5.16 10.90
C GLN A 47 13.88 -5.93 9.60
N THR A 48 13.51 -7.20 9.70
CA THR A 48 13.20 -8.02 8.52
C THR A 48 11.96 -7.51 7.80
N CYS A 49 10.91 -7.14 8.54
CA CYS A 49 9.66 -6.62 7.96
C CYS A 49 9.87 -5.24 7.33
N GLU A 50 10.67 -4.37 7.96
CA GLU A 50 11.08 -3.08 7.42
C GLU A 50 11.84 -3.25 6.09
N ARG A 51 12.85 -4.13 6.05
CA ARG A 51 13.59 -4.43 4.81
C ARG A 51 12.67 -4.95 3.69
N ILE A 52 11.72 -5.83 4.00
CA ILE A 52 10.77 -6.34 3.00
C ILE A 52 9.89 -5.20 2.47
N THR A 53 9.51 -4.26 3.33
CA THR A 53 8.71 -3.09 2.94
C THR A 53 9.49 -2.21 1.96
N ASP A 54 10.76 -1.94 2.25
CA ASP A 54 11.65 -1.20 1.35
C ASP A 54 11.81 -1.90 0.00
N GLU A 55 12.04 -3.22 0.01
CA GLU A 55 12.14 -4.02 -1.20
C GLU A 55 10.87 -3.95 -2.04
N LEU A 56 9.69 -4.00 -1.40
CA LEU A 56 8.41 -3.92 -2.08
C LEU A 56 8.19 -2.55 -2.72
N PHE A 57 8.43 -1.45 -1.99
CA PHE A 57 8.32 -0.11 -2.56
C PHE A 57 9.34 0.14 -3.68
N ASN A 58 10.56 -0.37 -3.55
CA ASN A 58 11.56 -0.32 -4.61
C ASN A 58 11.08 -1.04 -5.87
N GLN A 59 10.48 -2.23 -5.74
CA GLN A 59 9.91 -2.93 -6.89
C GLN A 59 8.74 -2.18 -7.53
N ILE A 60 7.86 -1.57 -6.72
CA ILE A 60 6.77 -0.73 -7.24
C ILE A 60 7.33 0.44 -8.06
N LEU A 61 8.38 1.10 -7.57
CA LEU A 61 9.03 2.21 -8.29
C LEU A 61 9.68 1.74 -9.60
N LEU A 62 10.35 0.59 -9.60
CA LEU A 62 10.93 0.00 -10.81
C LEU A 62 9.86 -0.36 -11.83
N ASP A 63 8.75 -0.95 -11.40
CA ASP A 63 7.63 -1.31 -12.28
C ASP A 63 6.91 -0.06 -12.83
N LYS A 64 6.80 1.00 -12.02
CA LYS A 64 6.33 2.32 -12.46
C LYS A 64 7.25 2.90 -13.54
N GLN A 65 8.57 2.90 -13.33
CA GLN A 65 9.56 3.42 -14.28
C GLN A 65 9.53 2.65 -15.60
N LYS A 66 9.35 1.33 -15.54
CA LYS A 66 9.22 0.46 -16.72
C LYS A 66 7.85 0.53 -17.40
N HIS A 67 6.91 1.30 -16.84
CA HIS A 67 5.52 1.40 -17.29
C HIS A 67 4.85 0.02 -17.43
N ARG A 68 5.23 -0.94 -16.58
CA ARG A 68 4.73 -2.32 -16.62
C ARG A 68 3.23 -2.38 -16.33
N TYR A 69 2.77 -1.51 -15.43
CA TYR A 69 1.38 -1.43 -14.99
C TYR A 69 0.90 0.02 -15.01
N LYS A 70 -0.09 0.32 -15.86
CA LYS A 70 -0.62 1.70 -16.02
C LYS A 70 -1.16 2.30 -14.72
N PHE A 71 -1.70 1.48 -13.82
CA PHE A 71 -2.24 1.97 -12.54
C PHE A 71 -1.15 2.48 -11.60
N LEU A 72 0.12 2.06 -11.76
CA LEU A 72 1.24 2.53 -10.94
C LEU A 72 1.72 3.93 -11.32
N THR A 73 1.26 4.50 -12.45
CA THR A 73 1.68 5.84 -12.88
C THR A 73 1.38 6.90 -11.82
N GLY A 74 0.27 6.77 -11.09
CA GLY A 74 -0.07 7.69 -9.99
C GLY A 74 0.41 7.26 -8.61
N PHE A 75 1.22 6.20 -8.48
CA PHE A 75 1.89 5.88 -7.21
C PHE A 75 2.96 6.93 -6.89
N SER A 76 3.08 7.33 -5.63
CA SER A 76 4.15 8.20 -5.13
C SER A 76 4.69 7.65 -3.83
N LEU A 77 6.02 7.62 -3.67
CA LEU A 77 6.64 7.29 -2.39
C LEU A 77 6.57 8.47 -1.41
N THR A 78 6.45 9.70 -1.91
CA THR A 78 6.28 10.89 -1.07
C THR A 78 4.97 10.80 -0.30
N GLY A 79 5.06 10.93 1.03
CA GLY A 79 3.89 10.87 1.92
C GLY A 79 3.50 9.45 2.33
N VAL A 80 4.27 8.43 1.96
CA VAL A 80 4.10 7.09 2.53
C VAL A 80 4.57 7.10 3.98
N GLU A 81 3.69 6.71 4.89
CA GLU A 81 3.98 6.59 6.32
C GLU A 81 4.25 5.13 6.65
N VAL A 82 5.31 4.86 7.42
CA VAL A 82 5.67 3.52 7.87
C VAL A 82 5.86 3.53 9.39
N GLU A 83 5.11 2.68 10.09
CA GLU A 83 5.11 2.58 11.54
C GLU A 83 5.37 1.15 11.98
N LYS A 84 6.03 0.97 13.12
CA LYS A 84 6.19 -0.35 13.74
C LYS A 84 4.90 -0.72 14.44
N VAL A 85 4.49 -1.98 14.28
CA VAL A 85 3.28 -2.51 14.90
C VAL A 85 3.60 -3.80 15.64
N GLU A 86 2.99 -3.94 16.81
CA GLU A 86 3.22 -5.04 17.72
C GLU A 86 1.88 -5.52 18.25
N ASN A 87 1.63 -6.83 18.13
CA ASN A 87 0.52 -7.51 18.78
C ASN A 87 1.12 -8.56 19.71
N THR A 88 1.35 -8.15 20.94
CA THR A 88 1.96 -8.99 21.97
C THR A 88 1.10 -10.22 22.23
N ASP A 89 -0.23 -10.14 22.16
CA ASP A 89 -1.11 -11.28 22.43
C ASP A 89 -0.95 -12.38 21.37
N ALA A 90 -0.89 -11.99 20.10
CA ALA A 90 -0.72 -12.88 18.96
C ALA A 90 0.75 -13.20 18.61
N SER A 91 1.71 -12.66 19.36
CA SER A 91 3.16 -12.73 19.05
C SER A 91 3.52 -12.24 17.63
N LEU A 92 2.81 -11.25 17.11
CA LEU A 92 3.05 -10.69 15.77
C LEU A 92 3.75 -9.34 15.87
N TYR A 93 4.86 -9.20 15.18
CA TYR A 93 5.68 -7.99 15.17
C TYR A 93 6.04 -7.64 13.74
N GLY A 94 5.99 -6.36 13.38
CA GLY A 94 6.31 -5.95 12.03
C GLY A 94 6.08 -4.48 11.78
N VAL A 95 5.69 -4.16 10.55
CA VAL A 95 5.45 -2.78 10.12
C VAL A 95 4.11 -2.65 9.42
N MET A 96 3.52 -1.48 9.60
CA MET A 96 2.35 -1.00 8.88
C MET A 96 2.81 0.12 7.96
N SER A 97 2.31 0.16 6.73
CA SER A 97 2.54 1.24 5.79
C SER A 97 1.23 1.76 5.24
N VAL A 98 1.08 3.08 5.21
CA VAL A 98 -0.08 3.77 4.63
C VAL A 98 0.39 4.50 3.38
N PHE A 99 -0.26 4.21 2.25
CA PHE A 99 0.07 4.84 0.97
C PHE A 99 -1.17 4.98 0.10
N SER A 100 -1.09 5.91 -0.85
CA SER A 100 -2.19 6.17 -1.78
C SER A 100 -1.79 5.91 -3.22
N LEU A 101 -2.75 5.46 -4.02
CA LEU A 101 -2.60 5.24 -5.44
C LEU A 101 -3.61 6.09 -6.22
N GLY A 102 -3.11 7.09 -6.94
CA GLY A 102 -3.90 7.88 -7.86
C GLY A 102 -4.12 7.15 -9.19
N VAL A 103 -5.37 7.03 -9.62
CA VAL A 103 -5.74 6.54 -10.95
C VAL A 103 -6.54 7.63 -11.66
N SER A 104 -6.21 7.93 -12.92
CA SER A 104 -6.97 8.91 -13.69
C SER A 104 -8.45 8.54 -13.75
N TYR A 105 -9.33 9.50 -13.46
CA TYR A 105 -10.76 9.29 -13.55
C TYR A 105 -11.23 9.61 -14.97
N LEU A 106 -11.79 8.60 -15.63
CA LEU A 106 -12.40 8.75 -16.95
C LEU A 106 -13.92 8.91 -16.77
N PRO A 107 -14.49 10.09 -17.04
CA PRO A 107 -15.93 10.26 -17.01
C PRO A 107 -16.54 9.39 -18.12
N VAL A 108 -17.48 8.53 -17.73
CA VAL A 108 -18.25 7.74 -18.69
C VAL A 108 -19.48 8.56 -19.07
N ASN A 109 -19.77 8.70 -20.36
CA ASN A 109 -21.01 9.31 -20.81
C ASN A 109 -22.17 8.37 -20.45
N CYS A 110 -22.97 8.73 -19.45
CA CYS A 110 -24.10 7.94 -19.00
C CYS A 110 -25.17 7.73 -20.10
N GLN A 111 -25.21 8.57 -21.14
CA GLN A 111 -26.18 8.40 -22.24
C GLN A 111 -25.87 7.18 -23.13
N ASP A 112 -24.61 6.74 -23.18
CA ASP A 112 -24.19 5.61 -24.03
C ASP A 112 -24.28 4.24 -23.32
N VAL A 113 -24.47 4.21 -22.00
CA VAL A 113 -24.42 2.98 -21.17
C VAL A 113 -25.79 2.34 -20.97
N PHE A 114 -26.89 3.09 -21.15
CA PHE A 114 -28.26 2.60 -20.89
C PHE A 114 -29.03 2.19 -22.14
N LEU A 115 -28.39 2.11 -23.30
CA LEU A 115 -29.02 1.57 -24.51
C LEU A 115 -28.87 0.03 -24.49
N PRO A 116 -29.98 -0.73 -24.47
CA PRO A 116 -29.89 -2.19 -24.62
C PRO A 116 -29.37 -2.52 -26.04
N GLU A 117 -28.55 -3.57 -26.13
CA GLU A 117 -28.07 -4.14 -27.40
C GLU A 117 -29.21 -4.46 -28.39
#